data_AF-A0A839Z9T8-F1
#
_entry.id   AF-A0A839Z9T8-F1
#
_cell.length_a   1.000
_cell.length_b   1.000
_cell.length_c   1.000
_cell.angle_alpha   90.00
_cell.angle_beta   90.00
_cell.angle_gamma   90.00
#
_symmetry.space_group_name_H-M   'P 1'
#
loop_
_entity.id
_entity.type
_entity.pdbx_description
1 polymer ?
#
loop_
_entity_poly.entity_id
_entity_poly.type
_entity_poly.pdbx_seq_one_letter_code
_entity_poly.pdbx_strand_id
1 'polypeptide(L)' 'MTGKAVCDSFRPVLWSDADTDETIRQAKANNAVGRAICGWRP' A
#
# COMPACT_ATOMS: atom_id res chain seq x y z
N MET A 1 -0.56 -2.97 19.06
CA MET A 1 -0.24 -1.79 18.24
C MET A 1 -1.55 -1.06 17.97
N THR A 2 -1.61 0.25 18.20
CA THR A 2 -2.76 1.06 17.78
C THR A 2 -2.70 1.26 16.25
N GLY A 3 -3.85 1.45 15.60
CA GLY A 3 -3.90 1.62 14.13
C GLY A 3 -3.00 2.75 13.62
N LYS A 4 -2.82 3.81 14.41
CA LYS A 4 -1.91 4.92 14.10
C LYS A 4 -0.44 4.50 13.96
N ALA A 5 0.07 3.66 14.87
CA ALA A 5 1.48 3.23 14.83
C ALA A 5 1.79 2.40 13.57
N VAL A 6 0.83 1.60 13.10
CA VAL A 6 0.96 0.81 11.87
C VAL A 6 1.00 1.75 10.66
N CYS A 7 0.07 2.69 10.58
CA CYS A 7 0.01 3.65 9.47
C CYS A 7 1.22 4.58 9.38
N ASP A 8 1.89 4.87 10.50
CA ASP A 8 3.12 5.66 10.54
C ASP A 8 4.38 4.83 10.17
N SER A 9 4.33 3.50 10.39
CA SER A 9 5.47 2.60 10.17
C SER A 9 5.57 2.09 8.72
N PHE A 10 4.44 2.05 8.01
CA PHE A 10 4.37 1.60 6.62
C PHE A 10 4.04 2.77 5.68
N ARG A 11 4.31 2.59 4.39
CA ARG A 11 4.06 3.57 3.34
C ARG A 11 3.40 2.92 2.12
N PRO A 12 2.77 3.71 1.23
CA PRO A 12 2.28 3.19 -0.04
C PRO A 12 3.38 2.48 -0.82
N VAL A 13 3.02 1.35 -1.44
CA VAL A 13 3.91 0.58 -2.30
C VAL A 13 3.84 1.15 -3.72
N LEU A 14 4.96 1.62 -4.24
CA LEU A 14 5.06 2.03 -5.64
C LEU A 14 5.30 0.79 -6.52
N TRP A 15 4.90 0.89 -7.79
CA TRP A 15 5.17 -0.14 -8.81
C TRP A 15 5.49 0.55 -10.15
N SER A 16 6.09 -0.21 -11.06
CA SER A 16 6.50 0.23 -12.39
C SER A 16 6.01 -0.74 -13.46
N ASP A 17 6.15 -0.35 -14.73
CA ASP A 17 5.83 -1.22 -15.87
C ASP A 17 6.82 -2.39 -16.04
N ALA A 18 7.94 -2.38 -15.31
CA ALA A 18 8.88 -3.51 -15.28
C ALA A 18 8.45 -4.61 -14.29
N ASP A 19 7.50 -4.32 -13.40
CA ASP A 19 6.97 -5.30 -12.47
C ASP A 19 6.00 -6.27 -13.15
N THR A 20 5.88 -7.47 -12.61
CA THR A 20 4.91 -8.43 -13.13
C THR A 20 3.48 -7.97 -12.82
N ASP A 21 2.52 -8.37 -13.67
CA ASP A 21 1.09 -8.13 -13.41
C ASP A 21 0.67 -8.58 -12.02
N GLU A 22 1.24 -9.70 -11.54
CA GLU A 22 1.00 -10.22 -10.21
C GLU A 22 1.49 -9.27 -9.11
N THR A 23 2.73 -8.79 -9.21
CA THR A 23 3.30 -7.82 -8.27
C THR A 23 2.49 -6.52 -8.25
N ILE A 24 2.11 -6.01 -9.43
CA ILE A 24 1.30 -4.79 -9.55
C ILE A 24 -0.07 -4.99 -8.89
N ARG A 25 -0.71 -6.14 -9.11
CA ARG A 25 -2.00 -6.48 -8.50
C ARG A 25 -1.90 -6.52 -6.97
N GLN A 26 -0.84 -7.10 -6.43
CA GLN A 26 -0.59 -7.14 -4.98
C GLN A 26 -0.34 -5.74 -4.40
N ALA A 27 0.47 -4.90 -5.06
CA ALA A 27 0.74 -3.53 -4.64
C ALA A 27 -0.56 -2.69 -4.60
N LYS A 28 -1.41 -2.83 -5.62
CA LYS A 28 -2.73 -2.18 -5.67
C LYS A 28 -3.64 -2.63 -4.54
N ALA A 29 -3.69 -3.94 -4.24
CA ALA A 29 -4.49 -4.48 -3.14
C ALA A 29 -4.02 -3.96 -1.77
N ASN A 30 -2.71 -3.98 -1.52
CA ASN A 30 -2.12 -3.42 -0.30
C ASN A 30 -2.46 -1.93 -0.13
N ASN A 31 -2.28 -1.15 -1.19
CA ASN A 31 -2.54 0.27 -1.15
C ASN A 31 -4.03 0.60 -1.02
N ALA A 32 -4.94 -0.27 -1.48
CA ALA A 32 -6.38 -0.10 -1.25
C ALA A 32 -6.73 -0.21 0.25
N VAL A 33 -6.12 -1.18 0.95
CA VAL A 33 -6.27 -1.31 2.41
C VAL A 33 -5.67 -0.10 3.12
N GLY A 34 -4.45 0.30 2.73
CA GLY A 34 -3.80 1.50 3.27
C GLY A 34 -4.57 2.79 3.02
N ARG A 35 -5.25 2.93 1.87
CA ARG A 35 -6.15 4.06 1.60
C ARG A 35 -7.34 4.07 2.57
N ALA A 36 -7.97 2.92 2.78
CA ALA A 36 -9.17 2.81 3.62
C ALA A 36 -8.87 3.02 5.12
N ILE A 37 -7.72 2.54 5.60
CA ILE A 37 -7.37 2.54 7.02
C ILE A 37 -6.47 3.73 7.39
N CYS A 38 -5.49 4.04 6.53
CA CYS A 38 -4.42 4.99 6.83
C CYS A 38 -4.49 6.30 6.02
N GLY A 39 -5.39 6.43 5.05
CA GLY A 39 -5.52 7.64 4.22
C GLY A 39 -4.36 7.85 3.23
N TRP A 40 -3.62 6.80 2.91
CA TRP A 40 -2.47 6.82 2.00
C TRP A 40 -2.79 7.39 0.61
N ARG A 41 -1.79 7.98 -0.05
CA ARG A 41 -1.87 8.46 -1.44
C ARG A 41 -0.64 7.94 -2.22
N PRO A 42 -0.76 6.75 -2.84
CA PRO A 42 0.31 6.12 -3.62
C PRO A 42 0.60 6.85 -4.92
#